data_AF-A0A1R3KI27-F1
#
_entry.id   AF-A0A1R3KI27-F1
#
_cell.length_a   1.000
_cell.length_b   1.000
_cell.length_c   1.000
_cell.angle_alpha   90.00
_cell.angle_beta   90.00
_cell.angle_gamma   90.00
#
_symmetry.space_group_name_H-M   'P 1'
#
loop_
_entity.id
_entity.type
_entity.pdbx_description
1 polymer ?
#
loop_
_entity_poly.entity_id
_entity_poly.type
_entity_poly.pdbx_seq_one_letter_code
_entity_poly.pdbx_strand_id
1 'polypeptide(L)'
;MLALTGKAIEGDVLTAVEVIPKSEIQQSIWSKYKKDVRYQWFFTPGTGDSKSFEPLPSQRSCSFKVRFEDIGRCLKCECIVTDVFGRASEPAYAETAPVLP
;
A
#
# COMPACT_ATOMS: atom_id res chain seq x y z
N MET A 1 7.32 7.16 -4.04
CA MET A 1 7.45 5.71 -4.32
C MET A 1 6.95 4.98 -3.07
N LEU A 2 6.06 4.01 -3.21
CA LEU A 2 5.56 3.19 -2.09
C LEU A 2 6.27 1.83 -2.14
N ALA A 3 6.62 1.28 -0.99
CA ALA A 3 7.15 -0.06 -0.87
C ALA A 3 6.29 -0.88 0.09
N LEU A 4 6.17 -2.18 -0.17
CA LEU A 4 5.59 -3.13 0.76
C LEU A 4 6.72 -3.87 1.49
N THR A 5 6.61 -3.94 2.80
CA THR A 5 7.49 -4.72 3.68
C THR A 5 6.70 -5.86 4.32
N GLY A 6 7.36 -6.95 4.68
CA GLY A 6 6.70 -8.21 5.05
C GLY A 6 6.64 -9.19 3.89
N LYS A 7 6.11 -10.39 4.12
CA LYS A 7 5.98 -11.43 3.11
C LYS A 7 4.51 -11.61 2.75
N ALA A 8 4.26 -11.90 1.47
CA ALA A 8 2.95 -12.32 1.01
C ALA A 8 2.75 -13.81 1.38
N ILE A 9 2.65 -14.10 2.67
CA ILE A 9 2.46 -15.43 3.24
C ILE A 9 1.30 -15.34 4.22
N GLU A 10 0.45 -16.37 4.26
CA GLU A 10 -0.65 -16.47 5.22
C GLU A 10 -0.17 -16.22 6.67
N GLY A 11 -0.92 -15.40 7.40
CA GLY A 11 -0.59 -15.04 8.78
C GLY A 11 0.44 -13.90 8.95
N ASP A 12 1.19 -13.52 7.90
CA ASP A 12 2.13 -12.40 7.96
C ASP A 12 1.41 -11.04 7.81
N VAL A 13 2.12 -9.95 8.12
CA VAL A 13 1.63 -8.57 8.00
C VAL A 13 2.43 -7.82 6.96
N LEU A 14 1.74 -7.38 5.90
CA LEU A 14 2.29 -6.47 4.92
C LEU A 14 2.16 -5.04 5.41
N THR A 15 3.25 -4.27 5.39
CA THR A 15 3.26 -2.86 5.77
C THR A 15 3.69 -2.00 4.59
N ALA A 16 2.85 -1.05 4.22
CA ALA A 16 3.08 -0.04 3.21
C ALA A 16 3.92 1.10 3.81
N VAL A 17 5.08 1.33 3.21
CA VAL A 17 6.06 2.33 3.68
C VAL A 17 6.36 3.29 2.54
N GLU A 18 6.18 4.59 2.78
CA GLU A 18 6.56 5.60 1.80
C GLU A 18 8.08 5.71 1.75
N VAL A 19 8.65 5.52 0.55
CA VAL A 19 10.09 5.65 0.34
C VAL A 19 10.43 7.13 0.27
N ILE A 20 10.90 7.68 1.38
CA ILE A 20 11.42 9.03 1.48
C ILE A 20 12.90 9.00 1.08
N PRO A 21 13.35 9.90 0.18
CA PRO A 21 14.76 10.02 -0.13
C PRO A 21 15.64 10.27 1.12
N LYS A 22 16.89 9.80 1.08
CA LYS A 22 17.83 9.91 2.21
C LYS A 22 18.38 11.32 2.46
N SER A 23 18.07 12.29 1.59
CA SER A 23 18.53 13.66 1.75
C SER A 23 17.83 14.34 2.94
N GLU A 24 18.61 14.92 3.85
CA GLU A 24 18.11 15.64 5.03
C GLU A 24 17.11 16.74 4.65
N ILE A 25 17.37 17.46 3.56
CA ILE A 25 16.49 18.53 3.07
C ILE A 25 15.13 17.96 2.66
N GLN A 26 15.12 16.81 1.96
CA GLN A 26 13.89 16.19 1.49
C GLN A 26 13.10 15.57 2.65
N GLN A 27 13.77 14.99 3.65
CA GLN A 27 13.12 14.52 4.89
C GLN A 27 12.51 15.68 5.68
N SER A 28 13.23 16.79 5.83
CA SER A 28 12.74 17.99 6.52
C SER A 28 11.49 18.55 5.84
N ILE A 29 11.51 18.68 4.51
CA ILE A 29 10.34 19.13 3.71
C ILE A 29 9.18 18.15 3.90
N TRP A 30 9.44 16.84 3.82
CA TRP A 30 8.41 15.82 3.98
C TRP A 30 7.74 15.91 5.35
N SER A 31 8.52 15.95 6.44
CA SER A 31 8.00 16.08 7.80
C SER A 31 7.28 17.41 8.04
N LYS A 32 7.68 18.49 7.37
CA LYS A 32 7.07 19.81 7.51
C LYS A 32 5.71 19.91 6.83
N TYR A 33 5.55 19.28 5.66
CA TYR A 33 4.37 19.49 4.82
C TYR A 33 3.43 18.28 4.73
N LYS A 34 3.86 17.06 5.07
CA LYS A 34 2.97 15.88 5.15
C LYS A 34 1.98 16.07 6.30
N LYS A 35 0.68 16.03 6.00
CA LYS A 35 -0.39 16.12 6.99
C LYS A 35 -1.04 14.78 7.26
N ASP A 36 -1.48 14.12 6.20
CA ASP A 36 -2.26 12.89 6.28
C ASP A 36 -1.86 11.93 5.15
N VAL A 37 -2.02 10.63 5.39
CA VAL A 37 -1.78 9.60 4.38
C VAL A 37 -2.92 8.60 4.41
N ARG A 38 -3.60 8.51 3.29
CA ARG A 38 -4.71 7.58 3.10
C ARG A 38 -4.18 6.35 2.38
N TYR A 39 -4.49 5.19 2.94
CA TYR A 39 -4.18 3.91 2.35
C TYR A 39 -5.47 3.24 1.88
N GLN A 40 -5.37 2.47 0.80
CA GLN A 40 -6.44 1.60 0.33
C GLN A 40 -5.82 0.32 -0.21
N TRP A 41 -6.26 -0.82 0.32
CA TRP A 41 -5.83 -2.12 -0.16
C TRP A 41 -6.77 -2.65 -1.23
N PHE A 42 -6.21 -3.43 -2.14
CA PHE A 42 -6.89 -4.09 -3.24
C PHE A 42 -6.35 -5.51 -3.39
N PHE A 43 -7.14 -6.37 -4.02
CA PHE A 43 -6.75 -7.74 -4.37
C PHE A 43 -7.10 -8.05 -5.82
N THR A 44 -6.44 -9.05 -6.39
CA THR A 44 -6.88 -9.63 -7.66
C THR A 44 -7.97 -10.68 -7.41
N PRO A 45 -9.16 -10.57 -8.03
CA PRO A 45 -10.14 -11.65 -8.01
C PRO A 45 -9.51 -12.87 -8.68
N GLY A 46 -9.52 -14.01 -8.00
CA GLY A 46 -8.82 -15.20 -8.47
C GLY A 46 -9.35 -15.69 -9.81
N THR A 47 -8.43 -16.04 -10.72
CA THR A 47 -8.67 -16.67 -12.03
C THR A 47 -9.28 -15.74 -13.09
N GLY A 48 -8.47 -14.85 -13.64
CA GLY A 48 -8.79 -14.14 -14.88
C GLY A 48 -7.56 -13.43 -15.42
N ASP A 49 -7.32 -13.53 -16.73
CA ASP A 49 -6.22 -12.85 -17.45
C ASP A 49 -6.28 -11.31 -17.37
N SER A 50 -7.36 -10.78 -16.79
CA SER A 50 -7.56 -9.39 -16.45
C SER A 50 -6.97 -9.09 -15.06
N LYS A 51 -5.83 -8.39 -15.00
CA LYS A 51 -5.32 -7.78 -13.73
C LYS A 51 -6.22 -6.61 -13.28
N SER A 52 -7.51 -6.85 -13.06
CA SER A 52 -8.40 -5.88 -12.43
C SER A 52 -8.27 -6.03 -10.91
N PHE A 53 -7.78 -4.99 -10.24
CA PHE A 53 -7.71 -4.96 -8.79
C PHE A 53 -9.03 -4.46 -8.21
N GLU A 54 -9.59 -5.20 -7.26
CA GLU A 54 -10.81 -4.83 -6.54
C GLU A 54 -10.47 -4.26 -5.17
N PRO A 55 -11.12 -3.15 -4.75
CA PRO A 55 -10.83 -2.54 -3.46
C PRO A 55 -11.33 -3.42 -2.31
N LEU A 56 -10.58 -3.43 -1.22
CA LEU A 56 -10.97 -3.98 0.08
C LEU A 56 -11.48 -2.83 0.96
N PRO A 57 -12.79 -2.55 1.02
CA PRO A 57 -13.29 -1.27 1.54
C PRO A 57 -12.99 -1.04 3.02
N SER A 58 -12.82 -2.13 3.78
CA SER A 58 -12.48 -2.13 5.21
C SER A 58 -10.98 -2.00 5.49
N GLN A 59 -10.13 -2.05 4.47
CA GLN A 59 -8.68 -2.14 4.60
C GLN A 59 -8.03 -0.84 4.14
N ARG A 60 -7.94 0.11 5.08
CA ARG A 60 -7.42 1.46 4.87
C ARG A 60 -6.23 1.83 5.76
N SER A 61 -5.66 0.83 6.43
CA SER A 61 -4.45 0.99 7.23
C SER A 61 -3.21 0.89 6.35
N CYS A 62 -2.09 1.45 6.81
CA CYS A 62 -0.77 1.17 6.24
C CYS A 62 -0.37 -0.32 6.38
N SER A 63 -1.00 -1.05 7.30
CA SER A 63 -0.76 -2.47 7.54
C SER A 63 -1.93 -3.33 7.06
N PHE A 64 -1.63 -4.48 6.46
CA PHE A 64 -2.60 -5.48 6.07
C PHE A 64 -2.18 -6.85 6.61
N LYS A 65 -3.08 -7.49 7.36
CA LYS A 65 -2.87 -8.86 7.83
C LYS A 65 -3.32 -9.83 6.75
N VAL A 66 -2.37 -10.61 6.23
CA VAL A 66 -2.63 -11.62 5.21
C VAL A 66 -3.43 -12.77 5.82
N ARG A 67 -4.50 -13.17 5.13
CA ARG A 67 -5.43 -14.20 5.59
C ARG A 67 -5.45 -15.38 4.63
N PHE A 68 -6.01 -16.49 5.09
CA PHE A 68 -6.25 -17.67 4.26
C PHE A 68 -7.03 -17.36 2.97
N GLU A 69 -8.00 -16.44 3.02
CA GLU A 69 -8.79 -16.01 1.84
C GLU A 69 -7.96 -15.28 0.77
N ASP A 70 -6.77 -14.79 1.14
CA ASP A 70 -5.88 -14.06 0.25
C ASP A 70 -4.94 -14.98 -0.52
N ILE A 71 -4.80 -16.26 -0.13
CA ILE A 71 -3.89 -17.22 -0.77
C ILE A 71 -4.16 -17.29 -2.28
N GLY A 72 -3.09 -17.19 -3.07
CA GLY A 72 -3.12 -17.19 -4.53
C GLY A 72 -3.50 -15.85 -5.17
N ARG A 73 -3.86 -14.83 -4.39
CA ARG A 73 -4.18 -13.47 -4.88
C ARG A 73 -2.97 -12.57 -4.77
N CYS A 74 -2.84 -11.62 -5.70
CA CYS A 74 -1.90 -10.50 -5.54
C CYS A 74 -2.59 -9.39 -4.75
N LEU A 75 -1.86 -8.81 -3.79
CA LEU A 75 -2.32 -7.67 -3.01
C LEU A 75 -1.68 -6.40 -3.55
N LYS A 76 -2.45 -5.31 -3.61
CA LYS A 76 -1.98 -3.99 -3.98
C LYS A 76 -2.35 -3.00 -2.89
N CYS A 77 -1.40 -2.20 -2.46
CA CYS A 77 -1.66 -1.05 -1.61
C CYS A 77 -1.49 0.22 -2.43
N GLU A 78 -2.46 1.13 -2.34
CA GLU A 78 -2.36 2.49 -2.84
C GLU A 78 -2.27 3.45 -1.66
N CYS A 79 -1.41 4.47 -1.79
CA CYS A 79 -1.32 5.57 -0.85
C CYS A 79 -1.50 6.92 -1.55
N ILE A 80 -2.25 7.81 -0.91
CA ILE A 80 -2.41 9.21 -1.30
C ILE A 80 -1.98 10.07 -0.13
N VAL A 81 -0.98 10.92 -0.35
CA VAL A 81 -0.48 11.85 0.66
C VAL A 81 -1.22 13.17 0.51
N THR A 82 -1.70 13.72 1.62
CA THR A 82 -2.28 15.05 1.68
C THR A 82 -1.33 15.97 2.44
N ASP A 83 -1.03 17.12 1.86
CA ASP A 83 -0.18 18.12 2.51
C ASP A 83 -0.97 19.02 3.49
N VAL A 84 -0.24 19.84 4.25
CA VAL A 84 -0.84 20.80 5.20
C VAL A 84 -1.76 21.83 4.55
N PHE A 85 -1.63 22.05 3.23
CA PHE A 85 -2.48 22.94 2.44
C PHE A 85 -3.71 22.23 1.86
N GLY A 86 -3.89 20.93 2.13
CA GLY A 86 -5.02 20.14 1.65
C GLY A 86 -4.86 19.64 0.21
N ARG A 87 -3.67 19.76 -0.39
CA ARG A 87 -3.42 19.23 -1.74
C ARG A 87 -3.10 17.75 -1.63
N ALA A 88 -3.75 16.94 -2.47
CA ALA A 88 -3.48 15.51 -2.58
C ALA A 88 -2.40 15.26 -3.64
N SER A 89 -1.54 14.29 -3.37
CA SER A 89 -0.63 13.75 -4.38
C SER A 89 -1.38 12.87 -5.37
N GLU A 90 -0.73 12.59 -6.50
CA GLU A 90 -1.10 11.43 -7.30
C GLU A 90 -0.99 10.14 -6.48
N PRO A 91 -1.81 9.11 -6.77
CA PRO A 91 -1.73 7.84 -6.07
C PRO A 91 -0.41 7.12 -6.37
N ALA A 92 0.28 6.69 -5.32
CA ALA A 92 1.41 5.78 -5.42
C ALA A 92 0.96 4.39 -4.98
N TYR A 93 1.43 3.35 -5.68
CA TYR A 93 1.05 1.99 -5.35
C TYR A 93 2.23 1.04 -5.31
N ALA A 94 2.03 -0.07 -4.62
CA ALA A 94 2.95 -1.20 -4.57
C ALA A 94 2.13 -2.50 -4.56
N GLU A 95 2.66 -3.53 -5.21
CA GLU A 95 1.98 -4.81 -5.42
C GLU A 95 2.84 -5.96 -4.90
N THR A 96 2.20 -7.02 -4.43
CA THR A 96 2.88 -8.25 -4.04
C THR A 96 2.81 -9.29 -5.16
N ALA A 97 3.69 -10.29 -5.05
CA ALA A 97 3.47 -11.58 -5.69
C ALA A 97 2.20 -12.25 -5.11
N PRO A 98 1.68 -13.30 -5.77
CA PRO A 98 0.59 -14.10 -5.21
C PRO A 98 0.91 -14.58 -3.80
N VAL A 99 -0.05 -14.43 -2.88
CA VAL A 99 0.10 -14.85 -1.49
C VAL A 99 0.30 -16.37 -1.43
N LEU A 100 1.30 -16.78 -0.67
CA LEU A 100 1.62 -18.19 -0.40
C LEU A 100 0.87 -18.69 0.85
N PRO A 101 0.60 -20.01 0.93
CA PRO A 101 0.15 -20.65 2.16
C PRO A 101 1.15 -20.53 3.31
#